data_AF-A0A8H3MGK3-F1
#
_entry.id   AF-A0A8H3MGK3-F1
#
_cell.length_a   1.000
_cell.length_b   1.000
_cell.length_c   1.000
_cell.angle_alpha   90.00
_cell.angle_beta   90.00
_cell.angle_gamma   90.00
#
_symmetry.space_group_name_H-M   'P 1'
#
loop_
_entity.id
_entity.type
_entity.pdbx_description
1 polymer ?
#
loop_
_entity_poly.entity_id
_entity_poly.type
_entity_poly.pdbx_seq_one_letter_code
_entity_poly.pdbx_strand_id
1 'polypeptide(L)'
;MQLANDNLNIQQLPLKVLQQIFIFSSNPAFASALYHGIKWRFFNKDILYQLDSIYYQSKCKRGETSDGVIPYKDRLIPNYFFSVPDPNDVYYELVKILLNRGASPNEPDGYPIIKSAQLGRLKMVELLIFFGAKVEIKDNMTLILASKSNDFDMVKLLLNNNIRADSNALKAAVEKKNWRMAEFLMSKGAVPTPEVVRIFEENK
;
A
#
# COMPACT_ATOMS: atom_id res chain seq x y z
N MET A 1 27.57 -1.70 -14.74
CA MET A 1 27.25 -0.49 -15.52
C MET A 1 25.84 -0.08 -15.14
N GLN A 2 25.65 1.20 -14.85
CA GLN A 2 24.50 1.82 -14.18
C GLN A 2 23.12 1.58 -14.82
N LEU A 3 22.11 1.68 -13.95
CA LEU A 3 20.69 1.88 -14.25
C LEU A 3 20.46 3.05 -15.23
N ALA A 4 19.71 2.81 -16.30
CA ALA A 4 18.86 3.77 -16.99
C ALA A 4 17.48 3.09 -17.04
N ASN A 5 16.40 3.52 -16.38
CA ASN A 5 15.87 4.88 -16.19
C ASN A 5 15.70 5.67 -17.49
N ASP A 6 15.22 4.97 -18.53
CA ASP A 6 14.55 5.62 -19.64
C ASP A 6 13.03 5.51 -19.46
N ASN A 7 12.41 6.68 -19.29
CA ASN A 7 10.98 6.89 -19.20
C ASN A 7 10.29 6.40 -20.49
N LEU A 8 9.75 5.19 -20.48
CA LEU A 8 8.83 4.77 -21.54
C LEU A 8 7.52 5.56 -21.36
N ASN A 9 7.30 6.58 -22.20
CA ASN A 9 6.08 7.38 -22.19
C ASN A 9 4.93 6.58 -22.84
N ILE A 10 4.21 5.83 -22.02
CA ILE A 10 3.15 4.90 -22.47
C ILE A 10 1.98 5.61 -23.15
N GLN A 11 1.78 6.91 -22.91
CA GLN A 11 0.80 7.72 -23.65
C GLN A 11 1.20 8.02 -25.10
N GLN A 12 2.45 7.74 -25.47
CA GLN A 12 2.94 7.85 -26.85
C GLN A 12 3.04 6.49 -27.55
N LEU A 13 2.66 5.39 -26.90
CA LEU A 13 2.72 4.09 -27.55
C LEU A 13 1.62 3.95 -28.62
N PRO A 14 1.98 3.53 -29.85
CA PRO A 14 1.01 3.43 -30.93
C PRO A 14 -0.07 2.38 -30.63
N LEU A 15 -1.31 2.68 -31.01
CA LEU A 15 -2.48 1.82 -30.80
C LEU A 15 -2.26 0.38 -31.27
N LYS A 16 -1.44 0.16 -32.31
CA LYS A 16 -1.04 -1.17 -32.80
C LYS A 16 -0.21 -1.99 -31.80
N VAL A 17 0.60 -1.37 -30.96
CA VAL A 17 1.39 -2.06 -29.91
C VAL A 17 0.49 -2.44 -28.74
N LEU A 18 -0.42 -1.55 -28.34
CA LEU A 18 -1.48 -1.85 -27.38
C LEU A 18 -2.37 -3.00 -27.89
N GLN A 19 -2.72 -2.98 -29.17
CA GLN A 19 -3.46 -4.04 -29.84
C GLN A 19 -2.66 -5.34 -29.96
N GLN A 20 -1.34 -5.32 -30.21
CA GLN A 20 -0.50 -6.52 -30.26
C GLN A 20 -0.34 -7.22 -28.91
N ILE A 21 -0.27 -6.45 -27.80
CA ILE A 21 -0.35 -6.99 -26.43
C ILE A 21 -1.71 -7.67 -26.20
N PHE A 22 -2.78 -7.13 -26.80
CA PHE A 22 -4.15 -7.61 -26.69
C PHE A 22 -4.49 -8.80 -27.61
N ILE A 23 -3.87 -8.92 -28.79
CA ILE A 23 -4.26 -9.86 -29.86
C ILE A 23 -3.70 -11.28 -29.66
N PHE A 24 -2.61 -11.49 -28.91
CA PHE A 24 -2.06 -12.84 -28.67
C PHE A 24 -2.71 -13.57 -27.47
N SER A 25 -4.03 -13.45 -27.38
CA SER A 25 -4.91 -13.85 -26.28
C SER A 25 -5.17 -15.36 -26.11
N SER A 26 -4.36 -16.21 -26.75
CA SER A 26 -4.35 -17.66 -26.47
C SER A 26 -3.22 -18.09 -25.52
N ASN A 27 -2.44 -17.13 -25.00
CA ASN A 27 -1.10 -17.40 -24.47
C ASN A 27 -1.03 -17.11 -22.94
N PRO A 28 -0.33 -17.93 -22.12
CA PRO A 28 0.05 -17.63 -20.73
C PRO A 28 0.62 -16.21 -20.50
N ALA A 29 1.04 -15.54 -21.57
CA ALA A 29 1.34 -14.12 -21.61
C ALA A 29 0.20 -13.18 -21.14
N PHE A 30 -1.10 -13.53 -21.16
CA PHE A 30 -2.16 -12.68 -20.57
C PHE A 30 -2.05 -12.65 -19.04
N ALA A 31 -1.77 -13.80 -18.43
CA ALA A 31 -1.43 -13.87 -17.01
C ALA A 31 -0.14 -13.10 -16.75
N SER A 32 0.86 -13.22 -17.62
CA SER A 32 2.11 -12.44 -17.54
C SER A 32 1.91 -10.95 -17.78
N ALA A 33 0.96 -10.50 -18.60
CA ALA A 33 0.72 -9.09 -18.91
C ALA A 33 -0.09 -8.42 -17.81
N LEU A 34 -0.97 -9.14 -17.10
CA LEU A 34 -1.57 -8.65 -15.86
C LEU A 34 -0.53 -8.68 -14.71
N TYR A 35 0.21 -9.77 -14.58
CA TYR A 35 1.27 -9.96 -13.59
C TYR A 35 2.40 -8.94 -13.74
N HIS A 36 2.85 -8.68 -14.96
CA HIS A 36 3.82 -7.63 -15.28
C HIS A 36 3.14 -6.27 -15.35
N GLY A 37 1.91 -6.14 -15.88
CA GLY A 37 1.08 -4.92 -15.96
C GLY A 37 0.90 -4.21 -14.62
N ILE A 38 0.61 -5.00 -13.59
CA ILE A 38 0.55 -4.58 -12.17
C ILE A 38 1.89 -3.98 -11.69
N LYS A 39 3.01 -4.30 -12.35
CA LYS A 39 4.34 -3.73 -12.09
C LYS A 39 4.57 -2.38 -12.78
N TRP A 40 3.74 -1.97 -13.75
CA TRP A 40 3.95 -0.75 -14.52
C TRP A 40 3.06 0.41 -14.06
N ARG A 41 3.61 1.63 -14.11
CA ARG A 41 2.98 2.89 -13.66
C ARG A 41 1.67 3.29 -14.39
N PHE A 42 1.26 2.58 -15.44
CA PHE A 42 0.10 2.94 -16.27
C PHE A 42 -1.19 2.20 -15.91
N PHE A 43 -1.17 1.27 -14.96
CA PHE A 43 -2.39 0.59 -14.54
C PHE A 43 -3.34 1.59 -13.85
N ASN A 44 -4.51 1.80 -14.47
CA ASN A 44 -5.51 2.78 -14.08
C ASN A 44 -6.93 2.21 -14.26
N LYS A 45 -7.97 2.99 -13.92
CA LYS A 45 -9.38 2.53 -13.98
C LYS A 45 -9.80 2.14 -15.40
N ASP A 46 -9.39 2.90 -16.40
CA ASP A 46 -9.76 2.64 -17.80
C ASP A 46 -9.16 1.31 -18.28
N ILE A 47 -7.89 1.07 -17.98
CA ILE A 47 -7.23 -0.20 -18.28
C ILE A 47 -7.89 -1.36 -17.53
N LEU A 48 -8.24 -1.18 -16.25
CA LEU A 48 -8.96 -2.20 -15.48
C LEU A 48 -10.30 -2.59 -16.13
N TYR A 49 -11.09 -1.62 -16.55
CA TYR A 49 -12.39 -1.89 -17.20
C TYR A 49 -12.24 -2.48 -18.61
N GLN A 50 -11.21 -2.09 -19.36
CA GLN A 50 -10.90 -2.75 -20.63
C GLN A 50 -10.53 -4.22 -20.39
N LEU A 51 -9.73 -4.50 -19.37
CA LEU A 51 -9.36 -5.87 -18.99
C LEU A 51 -10.60 -6.68 -18.55
N ASP A 52 -11.52 -6.09 -17.80
CA ASP A 52 -12.80 -6.72 -17.43
C ASP A 52 -13.61 -7.11 -18.68
N SER A 53 -13.69 -6.22 -19.69
CA SER A 53 -14.38 -6.51 -20.96
C SER A 53 -13.78 -7.70 -21.71
N ILE A 54 -12.44 -7.79 -21.78
CA ILE A 54 -11.76 -8.95 -22.39
C ILE A 54 -12.01 -10.22 -21.58
N TYR A 55 -11.93 -10.12 -20.24
CA TYR A 55 -12.17 -11.24 -19.34
C TYR A 55 -13.58 -11.80 -19.53
N TYR A 56 -14.58 -10.92 -19.61
CA TYR A 56 -15.96 -11.30 -19.93
C TYR A 56 -16.06 -12.03 -21.27
N GLN A 57 -15.43 -11.49 -22.33
CA GLN A 57 -15.48 -12.11 -23.66
C GLN A 57 -14.82 -13.50 -23.69
N SER A 58 -13.76 -13.71 -22.92
CA SER A 58 -13.00 -14.97 -22.92
C SER A 58 -13.57 -16.05 -22.00
N LYS A 59 -14.10 -15.68 -20.83
CA LYS A 59 -14.51 -16.61 -19.75
C LYS A 59 -16.01 -16.64 -19.52
N CYS A 60 -16.67 -15.48 -19.48
CA CYS A 60 -18.12 -15.43 -19.23
C CYS A 60 -18.93 -15.93 -20.43
N LYS A 61 -18.53 -15.60 -21.67
CA LYS A 61 -19.18 -16.16 -22.88
C LYS A 61 -19.08 -17.68 -22.98
N ARG A 62 -18.11 -18.29 -22.29
CA ARG A 62 -17.94 -19.75 -22.19
C ARG A 62 -18.71 -20.39 -21.03
N GLY A 63 -19.42 -19.58 -20.23
CA GLY A 63 -20.17 -20.03 -19.05
C GLY A 63 -19.32 -20.28 -17.81
N GLU A 64 -18.05 -19.86 -17.79
CA GLU A 64 -17.11 -20.17 -16.70
C GLU A 64 -17.25 -19.23 -15.49
N THR A 65 -17.79 -18.02 -15.67
CA THR A 65 -18.02 -17.03 -14.59
C THR A 65 -19.22 -16.13 -14.91
N SER A 66 -19.98 -15.69 -13.91
CA SER A 66 -21.20 -14.87 -14.09
C SER A 66 -20.97 -13.35 -14.09
N ASP A 67 -19.96 -12.87 -13.35
CA ASP A 67 -19.95 -11.47 -12.91
C ASP A 67 -19.26 -10.53 -13.91
N GLY A 68 -18.55 -11.07 -14.90
CA GLY A 68 -17.79 -10.29 -15.90
C GLY A 68 -16.60 -9.50 -15.36
N VAL A 69 -16.32 -9.61 -14.07
CA VAL A 69 -15.28 -8.86 -13.37
C VAL A 69 -14.10 -9.78 -13.06
N ILE A 70 -12.88 -9.28 -13.26
CA ILE A 70 -11.67 -10.02 -12.89
C ILE A 70 -11.58 -10.13 -11.36
N PRO A 71 -11.51 -11.34 -10.79
CA PRO A 71 -11.27 -11.52 -9.36
C PRO A 71 -9.80 -11.24 -9.00
N TYR A 72 -9.60 -10.66 -7.82
CA TYR A 72 -8.29 -10.25 -7.30
C TYR A 72 -7.82 -11.04 -6.07
N LYS A 73 -8.52 -12.11 -5.68
CA LYS A 73 -8.20 -12.94 -4.51
C LYS A 73 -6.72 -13.35 -4.40
N ASP A 74 -6.12 -13.76 -5.52
CA ASP A 74 -4.73 -14.23 -5.58
C ASP A 74 -3.80 -13.24 -6.30
N ARG A 75 -4.22 -11.97 -6.41
CA ARG A 75 -3.50 -10.91 -7.13
C ARG A 75 -3.01 -9.83 -6.17
N LEU A 76 -1.78 -9.39 -6.39
CA LEU A 76 -1.20 -8.29 -5.64
C LEU A 76 -1.81 -6.96 -6.06
N ILE A 77 -1.98 -6.07 -5.09
CA ILE A 77 -2.19 -4.66 -5.35
C ILE A 77 -0.86 -4.08 -5.86
N PRO A 78 -0.84 -3.31 -6.96
CA PRO A 78 0.37 -2.66 -7.45
C PRO A 78 1.11 -1.88 -6.35
N ASN A 79 2.33 -2.28 -6.00
CA ASN A 79 3.12 -1.64 -4.93
C ASN A 79 3.35 -0.14 -5.18
N TYR A 80 3.41 0.29 -6.44
CA TYR A 80 3.64 1.70 -6.78
C TYR A 80 2.47 2.60 -6.33
N PHE A 81 1.25 2.07 -6.17
CA PHE A 81 0.11 2.79 -5.62
C PHE A 81 0.37 3.32 -4.21
N PHE A 82 1.23 2.65 -3.45
CA PHE A 82 1.61 3.06 -2.10
C PHE A 82 2.90 3.88 -2.06
N SER A 83 3.68 3.90 -3.15
CA SER A 83 5.00 4.54 -3.17
C SER A 83 5.01 5.98 -3.69
N VAL A 84 3.96 6.39 -4.41
CA VAL A 84 3.86 7.70 -5.07
C VAL A 84 2.82 8.56 -4.37
N PRO A 85 3.04 9.88 -4.23
CA PRO A 85 2.00 10.80 -3.78
C PRO A 85 0.73 10.69 -4.63
N ASP A 86 -0.43 10.85 -3.99
CA ASP A 86 -1.74 10.69 -4.63
C ASP A 86 -2.64 11.90 -4.30
N PRO A 87 -2.33 13.09 -4.85
CA PRO A 87 -3.03 14.32 -4.46
C PRO A 87 -4.52 14.34 -4.86
N ASN A 88 -4.94 13.48 -5.79
CA ASN A 88 -6.30 13.42 -6.32
C ASN A 88 -7.02 12.11 -5.95
N ASP A 89 -6.53 11.37 -4.95
CA ASP A 89 -7.10 10.10 -4.49
C ASP A 89 -7.34 9.06 -5.62
N VAL A 90 -6.56 9.12 -6.71
CA VAL A 90 -6.70 8.22 -7.88
C VAL A 90 -6.30 6.80 -7.51
N TYR A 91 -5.17 6.65 -6.82
CA TYR A 91 -4.72 5.34 -6.34
C TYR A 91 -5.59 4.86 -5.18
N TYR A 92 -6.07 5.75 -4.32
CA TYR A 92 -7.04 5.41 -3.27
C TYR A 92 -8.27 4.71 -3.84
N GLU A 93 -8.91 5.31 -4.84
CA GLU A 93 -10.10 4.73 -5.47
C GLU A 93 -9.81 3.41 -6.19
N LEU A 94 -8.64 3.28 -6.83
CA LEU A 94 -8.23 2.02 -7.45
C LEU A 94 -8.00 0.92 -6.42
N VAL A 95 -7.27 1.21 -5.34
CA VAL A 95 -7.04 0.27 -4.25
C VAL A 95 -8.37 -0.20 -3.66
N LYS A 96 -9.32 0.71 -3.44
CA LYS A 96 -10.68 0.36 -2.97
C LYS A 96 -11.40 -0.61 -3.92
N ILE A 97 -11.33 -0.39 -5.24
CA ILE A 97 -11.91 -1.32 -6.22
C ILE A 97 -11.24 -2.69 -6.14
N LEU A 98 -9.91 -2.73 -6.07
CA LEU A 98 -9.16 -3.99 -6.01
C LEU A 98 -9.44 -4.79 -4.72
N LEU A 99 -9.51 -4.11 -3.58
CA LEU A 99 -9.87 -4.70 -2.29
C LEU A 99 -11.29 -5.30 -2.31
N ASN A 100 -12.26 -4.57 -2.87
CA ASN A 100 -13.62 -5.09 -3.07
C ASN A 100 -13.68 -6.33 -3.97
N ARG A 101 -12.70 -6.49 -4.87
CA ARG A 101 -12.55 -7.68 -5.73
C ARG A 101 -11.73 -8.80 -5.08
N GLY A 102 -11.44 -8.67 -3.78
CA GLY A 102 -10.77 -9.68 -2.97
C GLY A 102 -9.25 -9.57 -2.90
N ALA A 103 -8.63 -8.49 -3.42
CA ALA A 103 -7.19 -8.30 -3.24
C ALA A 103 -6.83 -8.31 -1.75
N SER A 104 -5.75 -9.00 -1.39
CA SER A 104 -5.26 -9.01 -0.01
C SER A 104 -4.68 -7.63 0.36
N PRO A 105 -5.11 -7.00 1.47
CA PRO A 105 -4.50 -5.76 1.96
C PRO A 105 -3.14 -5.99 2.62
N ASN A 106 -2.78 -7.26 2.87
CA ASN A 106 -1.58 -7.64 3.59
C ASN A 106 -0.41 -7.99 2.66
N GLU A 107 -0.63 -8.09 1.35
CA GLU A 107 0.40 -8.55 0.43
C GLU A 107 1.10 -7.39 -0.30
N PRO A 108 2.44 -7.46 -0.50
CA PRO A 108 3.36 -8.43 0.09
C PRO A 108 3.76 -8.05 1.53
N ASP A 109 3.67 -8.98 2.50
CA ASP A 109 4.21 -8.86 3.86
C ASP A 109 3.96 -7.51 4.58
N GLY A 110 2.75 -6.99 4.51
CA GLY A 110 2.33 -5.73 5.12
C GLY A 110 2.83 -4.46 4.42
N TYR A 111 3.43 -4.60 3.24
CA TYR A 111 3.93 -3.47 2.47
C TYR A 111 2.90 -2.34 2.27
N PRO A 112 1.62 -2.62 1.94
CA PRO A 112 0.60 -1.58 1.75
C PRO A 112 0.45 -0.63 2.94
N ILE A 113 0.28 -1.18 4.14
CA ILE A 113 0.02 -0.39 5.35
C ILE A 113 1.28 0.34 5.83
N ILE A 114 2.44 -0.33 5.80
CA ILE A 114 3.73 0.26 6.21
C ILE A 114 4.05 1.47 5.32
N LYS A 115 3.92 1.32 4.00
CA LYS A 115 4.27 2.41 3.08
C LYS A 115 3.27 3.56 3.14
N SER A 116 1.98 3.26 3.32
CA SER A 116 0.94 4.27 3.49
C SER A 116 1.16 5.09 4.77
N ALA A 117 1.52 4.44 5.88
CA ALA A 117 1.87 5.13 7.13
C ALA A 117 3.15 5.96 7.00
N GLN A 118 4.18 5.43 6.32
CA GLN A 118 5.43 6.17 6.07
C GLN A 118 5.19 7.49 5.32
N LEU A 119 4.23 7.50 4.40
CA LEU A 119 3.86 8.69 3.63
C LEU A 119 2.77 9.55 4.29
N GLY A 120 2.32 9.22 5.51
CA GLY A 120 1.26 9.94 6.21
C GLY A 120 -0.12 9.84 5.55
N ARG A 121 -0.37 8.80 4.73
CA ARG A 121 -1.63 8.62 3.99
C ARG A 121 -2.72 8.02 4.87
N LEU A 122 -3.19 8.81 5.83
CA LEU A 122 -4.14 8.37 6.86
C LEU A 122 -5.38 7.68 6.27
N LYS A 123 -6.05 8.29 5.28
CA LYS A 123 -7.21 7.68 4.59
C LYS A 123 -6.90 6.31 3.99
N MET A 124 -5.71 6.13 3.41
CA MET A 124 -5.32 4.85 2.82
C MET A 124 -5.09 3.79 3.90
N VAL A 125 -4.53 4.17 5.05
CA VAL A 125 -4.36 3.26 6.20
C VAL A 125 -5.73 2.85 6.76
N GLU A 126 -6.67 3.77 6.93
CA GLU A 126 -8.04 3.46 7.37
C GLU A 126 -8.71 2.45 6.43
N LEU A 127 -8.61 2.68 5.11
CA LEU A 127 -9.15 1.78 4.10
C LEU A 127 -8.53 0.38 4.22
N LEU A 128 -7.20 0.28 4.32
CA LEU A 128 -6.53 -1.01 4.42
C LEU A 128 -6.94 -1.76 5.69
N ILE A 129 -7.03 -1.08 6.84
CA ILE A 129 -7.49 -1.66 8.10
C ILE A 129 -8.95 -2.15 7.99
N PHE A 130 -9.83 -1.35 7.38
CA PHE A 130 -11.21 -1.72 7.14
C PHE A 130 -11.34 -3.05 6.35
N PHE A 131 -10.45 -3.28 5.39
CA PHE A 131 -10.39 -4.53 4.63
C PHE A 131 -9.58 -5.65 5.31
N GLY A 132 -9.14 -5.48 6.57
CA GLY A 132 -8.46 -6.51 7.34
C GLY A 132 -6.94 -6.51 7.22
N ALA A 133 -6.33 -5.34 6.96
CA ALA A 133 -4.89 -5.20 7.10
C ALA A 133 -4.46 -5.47 8.55
N LYS A 134 -3.45 -6.33 8.72
CA LYS A 134 -2.79 -6.54 9.99
C LYS A 134 -1.97 -5.29 10.29
N VAL A 135 -2.19 -4.72 11.47
CA VAL A 135 -1.53 -3.45 11.84
C VAL A 135 -0.21 -3.73 12.55
N GLU A 136 -0.16 -4.79 13.36
CA GLU A 136 1.03 -5.32 14.01
C GLU A 136 1.84 -6.17 13.02
N ILE A 137 2.77 -5.51 12.32
CA ILE A 137 3.66 -6.13 11.34
C ILE A 137 5.08 -5.64 11.59
N LYS A 138 6.07 -6.55 11.49
CA LYS A 138 7.51 -6.25 11.60
C LYS A 138 7.83 -5.39 12.83
N ASP A 139 7.52 -5.92 14.01
CA ASP A 139 7.82 -5.27 15.30
C ASP A 139 7.21 -3.85 15.42
N ASN A 140 5.93 -3.71 15.05
CA ASN A 140 5.20 -2.44 15.04
C ASN A 140 5.85 -1.33 14.20
N MET A 141 6.52 -1.69 13.10
CA MET A 141 7.19 -0.75 12.19
C MET A 141 6.31 0.45 11.81
N THR A 142 5.01 0.23 11.57
CA THR A 142 4.04 1.27 11.25
C THR A 142 3.94 2.33 12.35
N LEU A 143 3.89 1.91 13.62
CA LEU A 143 3.85 2.80 14.78
C LEU A 143 5.18 3.53 15.00
N ILE A 144 6.30 2.82 14.81
CA ILE A 144 7.65 3.39 14.91
C ILE A 144 7.82 4.52 13.89
N LEU A 145 7.43 4.29 12.63
CA LEU A 145 7.52 5.29 11.57
C LEU A 145 6.64 6.52 11.85
N ALA A 146 5.39 6.31 12.28
CA ALA A 146 4.49 7.40 12.62
C ALA A 146 5.02 8.25 13.78
N SER A 147 5.56 7.60 14.82
CA SER A 147 6.15 8.26 15.99
C SER A 147 7.41 9.05 15.65
N LYS A 148 8.27 8.50 14.78
CA LYS A 148 9.47 9.15 14.25
C LYS A 148 9.15 10.40 13.43
N SER A 149 8.05 10.36 12.66
CA SER A 149 7.56 11.48 11.85
C SER A 149 6.71 12.49 12.62
N ASN A 150 6.48 12.27 13.92
CA ASN A 150 5.62 13.11 14.76
C ASN A 150 4.15 13.18 14.27
N ASP A 151 3.68 12.12 13.60
CA ASP A 151 2.32 12.05 13.04
C ASP A 151 1.32 11.56 14.10
N PHE A 152 0.75 12.51 14.85
CA PHE A 152 -0.19 12.22 15.93
C PHE A 152 -1.46 11.53 15.46
N ASP A 153 -1.97 11.88 14.30
CA ASP A 153 -3.23 11.34 13.83
C ASP A 153 -3.05 9.89 13.37
N MET A 154 -1.94 9.58 12.71
CA MET A 154 -1.56 8.20 12.42
C MET A 154 -1.31 7.40 13.70
N VAL A 155 -0.57 7.92 14.69
CA VAL A 155 -0.34 7.20 15.95
C VAL A 155 -1.66 6.92 16.68
N LYS A 156 -2.56 7.91 16.79
CA LYS A 156 -3.88 7.71 17.40
C LYS A 156 -4.69 6.64 16.68
N LEU A 157 -4.72 6.68 15.35
CA LEU A 157 -5.41 5.69 14.53
C LEU A 157 -4.87 4.29 14.82
N LEU A 158 -3.54 4.11 14.82
CA LEU A 158 -2.90 2.81 15.05
C LEU A 158 -3.22 2.27 16.46
N LEU A 159 -3.10 3.12 17.50
CA LEU A 159 -3.40 2.72 18.88
C LEU A 159 -4.88 2.39 19.11
N ASN A 160 -5.79 3.06 18.40
CA ASN A 160 -7.22 2.74 18.43
C ASN A 160 -7.55 1.41 17.73
N ASN A 161 -6.66 0.89 16.88
CA ASN A 161 -6.82 -0.36 16.15
C ASN A 161 -6.01 -1.52 16.77
N ASN A 162 -6.01 -1.60 18.11
CA ASN A 162 -5.40 -2.66 18.92
C ASN A 162 -3.87 -2.77 18.88
N ILE A 163 -3.15 -1.79 18.33
CA ILE A 163 -1.70 -1.72 18.53
C ILE A 163 -1.41 -1.18 19.93
N ARG A 164 -0.49 -1.83 20.64
CA ARG A 164 0.03 -1.32 21.91
C ARG A 164 1.19 -0.37 21.66
N ALA A 165 1.21 0.73 22.40
CA ALA A 165 2.38 1.59 22.44
C ALA A 165 3.55 0.79 23.02
N ASP A 166 4.68 0.76 22.30
CA ASP A 166 5.85 0.01 22.71
C ASP A 166 7.07 0.91 22.93
N SER A 167 8.11 0.33 23.53
CA SER A 167 9.36 1.02 23.82
C SER A 167 10.11 1.46 22.55
N ASN A 168 9.90 0.76 21.42
CA ASN A 168 10.57 1.06 20.15
C ASN A 168 10.01 2.34 19.52
N ALA A 169 8.69 2.51 19.52
CA ALA A 169 8.03 3.73 19.09
C ALA A 169 8.43 4.92 19.96
N LEU A 170 8.51 4.72 21.27
CA LEU A 170 8.97 5.74 22.22
C LEU A 170 10.43 6.14 21.96
N LYS A 171 11.32 5.17 21.78
CA LYS A 171 12.73 5.41 21.41
C LYS A 171 12.83 6.23 20.12
N ALA A 172 12.09 5.87 19.09
CA ALA A 172 12.10 6.58 17.81
C ALA A 172 11.61 8.04 17.91
N ALA A 173 10.62 8.32 18.76
CA ALA A 173 10.18 9.68 19.05
C ALA A 173 11.26 10.50 19.77
N VAL A 174 11.92 9.89 20.78
CA VAL A 174 12.97 10.53 21.58
C VAL A 174 14.24 10.81 20.79
N GLU A 175 14.69 9.87 19.95
CA GLU A 175 15.82 10.07 19.02
C GLU A 175 15.61 11.25 18.06
N LYS A 176 14.34 11.56 17.75
CA LYS A 176 13.95 12.70 16.92
C LYS A 176 13.61 13.96 17.70
N LYS A 177 13.76 13.94 19.03
CA LYS A 177 13.38 15.04 19.94
C LYS A 177 11.90 15.43 19.84
N ASN A 178 11.05 14.46 19.47
CA ASN A 178 9.59 14.63 19.41
C ASN A 178 8.99 14.45 20.82
N TRP A 179 9.29 15.38 21.74
CA TRP A 179 8.97 15.22 23.16
C TRP A 179 7.47 15.06 23.43
N ARG A 180 6.62 15.84 22.77
CA ARG A 180 5.17 15.70 22.90
C ARG A 180 4.67 14.31 22.46
N MET A 181 5.28 13.73 21.44
CA MET A 181 4.94 12.37 20.99
C MET A 181 5.40 11.33 22.02
N ALA A 182 6.60 11.50 22.57
CA ALA A 182 7.11 10.63 23.62
C ALA A 182 6.21 10.65 24.86
N GLU A 183 5.80 11.83 25.33
CA GLU A 183 4.82 11.99 26.42
C GLU A 183 3.49 11.32 26.10
N PHE A 184 2.99 11.50 24.87
CA PHE A 184 1.76 10.86 24.43
C PHE A 184 1.88 9.33 24.43
N LEU A 185 2.96 8.75 23.92
CA LEU A 185 3.20 7.31 23.92
C LEU A 185 3.30 6.76 25.35
N MET A 186 3.99 7.46 26.25
CA MET A 186 4.03 7.10 27.68
C MET A 186 2.64 7.12 28.32
N SER A 187 1.81 8.13 28.01
CA SER A 187 0.41 8.18 28.46
C SER A 187 -0.45 7.02 27.96
N LYS A 188 -0.01 6.34 26.89
CA LYS A 188 -0.64 5.16 26.29
C LYS A 188 0.01 3.84 26.72
N GLY A 189 0.90 3.87 27.71
CA GLY A 189 1.50 2.70 28.33
C GLY A 189 2.87 2.28 27.78
N ALA A 190 3.50 3.09 26.91
CA ALA A 190 4.88 2.81 26.49
C ALA A 190 5.84 3.00 27.66
N VAL A 191 6.62 1.96 27.98
CA VAL A 191 7.59 1.98 29.07
C VAL A 191 8.94 2.51 28.57
N PRO A 192 9.54 3.53 29.21
CA PRO A 192 10.88 3.99 28.88
C PRO A 192 11.94 2.93 29.19
N THR A 193 12.82 2.66 28.24
CA THR A 193 14.02 1.84 28.48
C THR A 193 15.12 2.70 29.12
N PRO A 194 16.12 2.08 29.79
CA PRO A 194 17.25 2.83 30.37
C PRO A 194 17.97 3.73 29.34
N GLU A 195 18.04 3.31 28.08
CA GLU A 195 18.58 4.14 26.99
C GLU A 195 17.76 5.41 26.77
N VAL A 196 16.43 5.28 26.72
CA VAL A 196 15.52 6.42 26.56
C VAL A 196 15.66 7.39 27.75
N VAL A 197 15.77 6.88 28.97
CA VAL A 197 15.96 7.70 30.17
C VAL A 197 17.26 8.51 30.10
N ARG A 198 18.37 7.88 29.68
CA ARG A 198 19.64 8.60 29.48
C ARG A 198 19.49 9.75 28.48
N ILE A 199 18.83 9.50 27.35
CA ILE A 199 18.61 10.56 26.33
C ILE A 199 17.76 11.71 26.92
N PHE A 200 16.77 11.41 27.76
CA PHE A 200 16.01 12.45 28.47
C PHE A 200 16.88 13.27 29.43
N GLU A 201 17.78 12.63 30.17
CA GLU A 201 18.68 13.29 31.11
C GLU A 201 19.74 14.15 30.39
N GLU A 202 20.24 13.70 29.24
CA GLU A 202 21.24 14.42 28.43
C GLU A 202 20.69 15.66 27.70
N ASN A 203 19.38 15.73 27.47
CA ASN A 203 18.73 16.83 26.75
C ASN A 203 17.96 17.80 27.66
N LYS A 204 18.18 17.71 28.99
CA LYS A 204 17.58 18.57 30.02
C LYS A 204 18.44 19.82 30.26
#